data_AF-A0A087TG34-F1
#
_entry.id   AF-A0A087TG34-F1
#
_cell.length_a   1.000
_cell.length_b   1.000
_cell.length_c   1.000
_cell.angle_alpha   90.00
_cell.angle_beta   90.00
_cell.angle_gamma   90.00
#
_symmetry.space_group_name_H-M   'P 1'
#
loop_
_entity.id
_entity.type
_entity.pdbx_description
1 polymer ?
#
loop_
_entity_poly.entity_id
_entity_poly.type
_entity_poly.pdbx_seq_one_letter_code
_entity_poly.pdbx_strand_id
1 'polypeptide(L)'
;MVVLGEWRNLPLSTLSKALESNGVKSSDISIIANATVPIVRVFHTPSKIKVDISFNLTNGVKGAKMLKGLMKQYPALPKLVLVLKQYLVQRGLNEVYSGGMSSYCLTLLIVSFLQGYHKPKCEPSSNLGTLLIEFFELYGINFNYEKVSIHFQDGGSYQPKARGTGTLLTVEDPCNQGNDVARGTYLMHLLKMSFQNAFHVLHKAVTDSARRQRSPYSFLQLILKVDDEILREREWRSRSYHSIMSSLSLFSLSDPTIYQSSSSATSSPNYSKKKKMR
;
A
#
# COMPACT_ATOMS: atom_id res chain seq x y z
N MET A 1 -4.98 -7.94 -7.92
CA MET A 1 -5.34 -7.99 -9.35
C MET A 1 -6.65 -7.24 -9.54
N VAL A 2 -6.82 -6.53 -10.67
CA VAL A 2 -8.08 -5.85 -11.00
C VAL A 2 -8.61 -6.45 -12.30
N VAL A 3 -9.85 -6.92 -12.29
CA VAL A 3 -10.55 -7.42 -13.48
C VAL A 3 -11.52 -6.34 -13.96
N LEU A 4 -11.43 -5.98 -15.24
CA LEU A 4 -12.29 -4.97 -15.87
C LEU A 4 -13.37 -5.65 -16.69
N GLY A 5 -14.60 -5.12 -16.65
CA GLY A 5 -15.69 -5.63 -17.45
C GLY A 5 -17.02 -4.91 -17.17
N GLU A 6 -18.01 -5.18 -18.02
CA GLU A 6 -19.37 -4.72 -17.83
C GLU A 6 -20.13 -5.71 -16.94
N TRP A 7 -20.27 -5.35 -15.66
CA TRP A 7 -20.93 -6.20 -14.68
C TRP A 7 -22.20 -5.51 -14.17
N ARG A 8 -23.36 -6.16 -14.31
CA ARG A 8 -24.61 -5.68 -13.69
C ARG A 8 -24.50 -5.66 -12.15
N ASN A 9 -23.82 -6.67 -11.60
CA ASN A 9 -23.46 -6.79 -10.19
C ASN A 9 -22.02 -7.33 -10.10
N LEU A 10 -21.30 -7.02 -9.02
CA LEU A 10 -19.92 -7.52 -8.83
C LEU A 10 -19.92 -9.06 -8.84
N PRO A 11 -19.17 -9.73 -9.75
CA PRO A 11 -19.27 -11.17 -9.98
C PRO A 11 -18.43 -11.97 -8.98
N LEU A 12 -18.48 -11.63 -7.68
CA LEU A 12 -17.65 -12.23 -6.63
C LEU A 12 -17.88 -13.75 -6.53
N SER A 13 -19.14 -14.17 -6.41
CA SER A 13 -19.51 -15.58 -6.32
C SER A 13 -19.27 -16.34 -7.62
N THR A 14 -19.48 -15.68 -8.76
CA THR A 14 -19.21 -16.27 -10.08
C THR A 14 -17.72 -16.56 -10.24
N LEU A 15 -16.85 -15.62 -9.88
CA LEU A 15 -15.40 -15.83 -9.88
C LEU A 15 -14.99 -16.94 -8.91
N SER A 16 -15.55 -16.95 -7.69
CA SER A 16 -15.27 -18.01 -6.71
C SER A 16 -15.55 -19.40 -7.29
N LYS A 17 -16.73 -19.61 -7.85
CA LYS A 17 -17.12 -20.89 -8.47
C LYS A 17 -16.25 -21.25 -9.67
N ALA A 18 -15.88 -20.26 -10.48
CA ALA A 18 -14.98 -20.48 -11.62
C ALA A 18 -13.59 -20.92 -11.16
N LEU A 19 -13.04 -20.33 -10.10
CA LEU A 19 -11.76 -20.74 -9.53
C LEU A 19 -11.81 -22.17 -8.97
N GLU A 20 -12.88 -22.53 -8.27
CA GLU A 20 -13.10 -23.91 -7.80
C GLU A 20 -13.16 -24.91 -8.95
N SER A 21 -13.91 -24.57 -10.00
CA SER A 21 -14.05 -25.39 -11.20
C SER A 21 -12.73 -25.56 -11.96
N ASN A 22 -11.77 -24.64 -11.76
CA ASN A 22 -10.43 -24.68 -12.35
C ASN A 22 -9.37 -25.18 -11.36
N GLY A 23 -9.76 -25.91 -10.31
CA GLY A 23 -8.85 -26.66 -9.44
C GLY A 23 -8.30 -25.90 -8.23
N VAL A 24 -8.78 -24.68 -7.96
CA VAL A 24 -8.47 -23.98 -6.69
C VAL A 24 -9.34 -24.57 -5.58
N LYS A 25 -8.73 -24.96 -4.45
CA LYS A 25 -9.50 -25.50 -3.32
C LYS A 25 -10.45 -24.45 -2.75
N SER A 26 -11.68 -24.83 -2.42
CA SER A 26 -12.65 -23.94 -1.75
C SER A 26 -12.10 -23.34 -0.45
N SER A 27 -11.31 -24.11 0.32
CA SER A 27 -10.64 -23.62 1.54
C SER A 27 -9.65 -22.48 1.30
N ASP A 28 -9.16 -22.37 0.08
CA ASP A 28 -8.18 -21.37 -0.33
C ASP A 28 -8.85 -20.10 -0.87
N ILE A 29 -10.18 -20.08 -1.00
CA ILE A 29 -10.95 -18.95 -1.55
C ILE A 29 -11.77 -18.30 -0.43
N SER A 30 -11.73 -16.96 -0.36
CA SER A 30 -12.50 -16.17 0.58
C SER A 30 -13.13 -14.96 -0.10
N ILE A 31 -14.44 -14.77 0.06
CA ILE A 31 -15.17 -13.61 -0.46
C ILE A 31 -15.26 -12.58 0.65
N ILE A 32 -14.79 -11.36 0.39
CA ILE A 32 -14.85 -10.23 1.30
C ILE A 32 -15.79 -9.21 0.66
N ALA A 33 -17.10 -9.38 0.90
CA ALA A 33 -18.15 -8.60 0.23
C ALA A 33 -18.45 -7.25 0.92
N ASN A 34 -18.28 -7.17 2.23
CA ASN A 34 -18.73 -6.03 3.05
C ASN A 34 -17.68 -4.91 3.21
N ALA A 35 -16.52 -5.03 2.57
CA ALA A 35 -15.49 -3.99 2.60
C ALA A 35 -15.82 -2.88 1.60
N THR A 36 -15.22 -1.69 1.79
CA THR A 36 -15.33 -0.55 0.85
C THR A 36 -14.98 -0.93 -0.58
N VAL A 37 -14.03 -1.85 -0.74
CA VAL A 37 -13.72 -2.49 -2.02
C VAL A 37 -13.95 -4.00 -1.84
N PRO A 38 -15.05 -4.54 -2.36
CA PRO A 38 -15.30 -5.97 -2.32
C PRO A 38 -14.28 -6.76 -3.14
N ILE A 39 -13.76 -7.85 -2.59
CA ILE A 39 -12.72 -8.67 -3.23
C ILE A 39 -12.98 -10.17 -3.09
N VAL A 40 -12.39 -10.94 -4.01
CA VAL A 40 -12.17 -12.37 -3.86
C VAL A 40 -10.69 -12.57 -3.53
N ARG A 41 -10.39 -13.13 -2.36
CA ARG A 41 -9.04 -13.43 -1.92
C ARG A 41 -8.76 -14.91 -2.08
N VAL A 42 -7.65 -15.23 -2.72
CA VAL A 42 -7.20 -16.59 -3.00
C VAL A 42 -5.84 -16.83 -2.35
N PHE A 43 -5.67 -17.94 -1.64
CA PHE A 43 -4.38 -18.39 -1.11
C PHE A 43 -3.80 -19.49 -2.01
N HIS A 44 -2.78 -19.17 -2.80
CA HIS A 44 -2.14 -20.15 -3.64
C HIS A 44 -1.15 -20.99 -2.81
N THR A 45 -1.65 -22.08 -2.23
CA THR A 45 -0.96 -22.98 -1.29
C THR A 45 0.48 -23.34 -1.69
N PRO A 46 0.78 -23.77 -2.94
CA PRO A 46 2.16 -24.11 -3.34
C PRO A 46 3.16 -22.96 -3.20
N SER A 47 2.72 -21.75 -3.56
CA SER A 47 3.57 -20.54 -3.50
C SER A 47 3.48 -19.79 -2.18
N LYS A 48 2.49 -20.12 -1.34
CA LYS A 48 2.08 -19.37 -0.15
C LYS A 48 1.76 -17.89 -0.43
N ILE A 49 1.36 -17.56 -1.66
CA ILE A 49 0.98 -16.19 -2.06
C ILE A 49 -0.51 -15.98 -1.86
N LYS A 50 -0.87 -14.87 -1.22
CA LYS A 50 -2.25 -14.37 -1.15
C LYS A 50 -2.49 -13.43 -2.33
N VAL A 51 -3.55 -13.68 -3.08
CA VAL A 51 -3.96 -12.90 -4.25
C VAL A 51 -5.33 -12.30 -3.97
N ASP A 52 -5.39 -10.97 -3.90
CA ASP A 52 -6.65 -10.23 -3.78
C ASP A 52 -7.11 -9.78 -5.17
N ILE A 53 -8.32 -10.17 -5.57
CA ILE A 53 -8.93 -9.86 -6.87
C ILE A 53 -10.10 -8.91 -6.66
N SER A 54 -10.01 -7.72 -7.24
CA SER A 54 -11.07 -6.71 -7.24
C SER A 54 -11.59 -6.47 -8.66
N PHE A 55 -12.72 -5.78 -8.77
CA PHE A 55 -13.39 -5.51 -10.05
C PHE A 55 -13.55 -4.01 -10.28
N ASN A 56 -13.30 -3.55 -11.50
CA ASN A 56 -13.51 -2.17 -11.95
C ASN A 56 -12.85 -1.08 -11.09
N LEU A 57 -11.81 -1.41 -10.31
CA LEU A 57 -11.11 -0.46 -9.46
C LEU A 57 -9.99 0.28 -10.23
N THR A 58 -10.39 1.20 -11.12
CA THR A 58 -9.46 1.98 -11.96
C THR A 58 -8.52 2.87 -11.15
N ASN A 59 -8.95 3.34 -9.98
CA ASN A 59 -8.16 4.22 -9.12
C ASN A 59 -6.91 3.53 -8.55
N GLY A 60 -6.97 2.22 -8.30
CA GLY A 60 -5.80 1.46 -7.84
C GLY A 60 -4.68 1.43 -8.87
N VAL A 61 -5.02 1.34 -10.16
CA VAL A 61 -4.03 1.36 -11.26
C VAL A 61 -3.38 2.74 -11.39
N LYS A 62 -4.17 3.82 -11.27
CA LYS A 62 -3.66 5.20 -11.26
C LYS A 62 -2.71 5.42 -10.08
N GLY A 63 -3.10 5.01 -8.88
CA GLY A 63 -2.27 5.09 -7.68
C GLY A 63 -0.95 4.35 -7.83
N ALA A 64 -0.95 3.12 -8.36
CA ALA A 64 0.27 2.36 -8.62
C ALA A 64 1.22 3.06 -9.61
N LYS A 65 0.68 3.65 -10.69
CA LYS A 65 1.47 4.42 -11.66
C LYS A 65 2.07 5.68 -11.02
N MET A 66 1.30 6.38 -10.20
CA MET A 66 1.73 7.57 -9.47
C MET A 66 2.85 7.24 -8.46
N LEU A 67 2.68 6.20 -7.64
CA LEU A 67 3.71 5.73 -6.71
C LEU A 67 5.00 5.33 -7.44
N LYS A 68 4.90 4.66 -8.60
CA LYS A 68 6.06 4.33 -9.42
C LYS A 68 6.82 5.57 -9.89
N GLY A 69 6.10 6.66 -10.21
CA GLY A 69 6.69 7.96 -10.52
C GLY A 69 7.42 8.55 -9.30
N LEU A 70 6.76 8.57 -8.15
CA LEU A 70 7.35 9.08 -6.90
C LEU A 70 8.58 8.30 -6.45
N MET A 71 8.59 6.97 -6.62
CA MET A 71 9.77 6.14 -6.31
C MET A 71 10.97 6.46 -7.21
N LYS A 72 10.74 6.91 -8.45
CA LYS A 72 11.81 7.40 -9.34
C LYS A 72 12.28 8.78 -8.93
N GLN A 73 11.34 9.66 -8.57
CA GLN A 73 11.64 11.02 -8.13
C GLN A 73 12.40 11.05 -6.79
N TYR A 74 12.07 10.13 -5.89
CA TYR A 74 12.64 10.04 -4.55
C TYR A 74 13.30 8.66 -4.32
N PRO A 75 14.60 8.49 -4.65
CA PRO A 75 15.30 7.20 -4.50
C PRO A 75 15.39 6.65 -3.07
N ALA A 76 15.16 7.51 -2.06
CA ALA A 76 15.07 7.11 -0.65
C ALA A 76 13.71 6.49 -0.29
N LEU A 77 12.63 6.85 -1.00
CA LEU A 77 11.26 6.44 -0.70
C LEU A 77 11.10 4.91 -0.60
N PRO A 78 11.57 4.08 -1.55
CA PRO A 78 11.41 2.63 -1.43
C PRO A 78 12.09 2.05 -0.18
N LYS A 79 13.26 2.58 0.18
CA LYS A 79 14.06 2.10 1.31
C LYS A 79 13.40 2.46 2.64
N LEU A 80 12.92 3.70 2.76
CA LEU A 80 12.17 4.17 3.92
C LEU A 80 10.84 3.41 4.08
N VAL A 81 10.09 3.21 2.98
CA VAL A 81 8.83 2.45 3.00
C VAL A 81 9.07 1.04 3.53
N LEU A 82 10.13 0.35 3.09
CA LEU A 82 10.43 -1.00 3.57
C LEU A 82 10.68 -1.04 5.09
N VAL A 83 11.55 -0.15 5.59
CA VAL A 83 11.90 -0.06 7.01
C VAL A 83 10.68 0.31 7.86
N LEU A 84 9.96 1.36 7.47
CA LEU A 84 8.82 1.88 8.23
C LEU A 84 7.62 0.94 8.16
N LYS A 85 7.40 0.27 7.02
CA LYS A 85 6.36 -0.75 6.91
C LYS A 85 6.64 -1.92 7.85
N GLN A 86 7.86 -2.44 7.85
CA GLN A 86 8.24 -3.51 8.78
C GLN A 86 8.11 -3.05 10.24
N TYR A 87 8.49 -1.80 10.52
CA TYR A 87 8.37 -1.20 11.85
C TYR A 87 6.92 -1.21 12.36
N LEU A 88 5.95 -0.88 11.50
CA LEU A 88 4.52 -0.94 11.85
C LEU A 88 3.99 -2.37 11.97
N VAL A 89 4.42 -3.28 11.09
CA VAL A 89 4.02 -4.70 11.12
C VAL A 89 4.37 -5.34 12.46
N GLN A 90 5.58 -5.10 12.98
CA GLN A 90 6.02 -5.66 14.26
C GLN A 90 5.28 -5.14 15.47
N ARG A 91 4.47 -4.10 15.30
CA ARG A 91 3.68 -3.46 16.35
C ARG A 91 2.18 -3.66 16.14
N GLY A 92 1.76 -4.39 15.11
CA GLY A 92 0.36 -4.56 14.76
C GLY A 92 -0.35 -3.27 14.31
N LEU A 93 0.41 -2.27 13.87
CA LEU A 93 -0.10 -0.95 13.48
C LEU A 93 -0.22 -0.76 11.95
N ASN A 94 -0.10 -1.84 11.18
CA ASN A 94 -0.11 -1.81 9.70
C ASN A 94 -1.48 -2.14 9.07
N GLU A 95 -2.49 -2.48 9.87
CA GLU A 95 -3.81 -2.88 9.41
C GLU A 95 -4.85 -1.79 9.71
N VAL A 96 -5.53 -1.29 8.67
CA VAL A 96 -6.56 -0.25 8.83
C VAL A 96 -7.79 -0.79 9.54
N TYR A 97 -8.11 -2.08 9.34
CA TYR A 97 -9.26 -2.72 9.97
C TYR A 97 -9.21 -2.63 11.51
N SER A 98 -8.01 -2.71 12.10
CA SER A 98 -7.80 -2.55 13.54
C SER A 98 -7.44 -1.11 13.96
N GLY A 99 -7.55 -0.14 13.04
CA GLY A 99 -7.28 1.28 13.30
C GLY A 99 -5.85 1.73 13.05
N GLY A 100 -5.00 0.85 12.52
CA GLY A 100 -3.64 1.16 12.10
C GLY A 100 -3.56 1.95 10.79
N MET A 101 -2.37 1.97 10.20
CA MET A 101 -2.06 2.75 9.00
C MET A 101 -1.85 1.83 7.79
N SER A 102 -2.55 2.11 6.69
CA SER A 102 -2.33 1.39 5.44
C SER A 102 -0.93 1.64 4.89
N SER A 103 -0.41 0.69 4.10
CA SER A 103 0.85 0.90 3.37
C SER A 103 0.79 2.11 2.42
N TYR A 104 -0.39 2.41 1.85
CA TYR A 104 -0.58 3.57 0.97
C TYR A 104 -0.48 4.88 1.75
N CYS A 105 -1.21 5.00 2.88
CA CYS A 105 -1.14 6.17 3.76
C CYS A 105 0.28 6.38 4.28
N LEU A 106 0.97 5.32 4.73
CA LEU A 106 2.36 5.41 5.17
C LEU A 106 3.28 5.93 4.05
N THR A 107 3.12 5.42 2.84
CA THR A 107 3.92 5.85 1.68
C THR A 107 3.71 7.33 1.40
N LEU A 108 2.46 7.81 1.48
CA LEU A 108 2.12 9.22 1.30
C LEU A 108 2.69 10.12 2.41
N LEU A 109 2.71 9.67 3.67
CA LEU A 109 3.41 10.40 4.75
C LEU A 109 4.90 10.55 4.48
N ILE A 110 5.55 9.50 3.98
CA ILE A 110 6.97 9.55 3.63
C ILE A 110 7.19 10.50 2.45
N VAL A 111 6.32 10.47 1.44
CA VAL A 111 6.37 11.42 0.31
C VAL A 111 6.23 12.86 0.80
N SER A 112 5.26 13.15 1.65
CA SER A 112 5.07 14.49 2.23
C SER A 112 6.28 14.95 3.03
N PHE A 113 6.92 14.04 3.78
CA PHE A 113 8.15 14.33 4.50
C PHE A 113 9.30 14.69 3.54
N LEU A 114 9.47 13.90 2.47
CA LEU A 114 10.52 14.14 1.48
C LEU A 114 10.28 15.41 0.65
N GLN A 115 9.03 15.79 0.42
CA GLN A 115 8.64 17.03 -0.24
C GLN A 115 9.00 18.28 0.59
N GLY A 116 8.78 18.23 1.90
CA GLY A 116 9.16 19.32 2.82
C GLY A 116 10.66 19.43 3.10
N TYR A 117 11.47 18.51 2.59
CA TYR A 117 12.91 18.49 2.79
C TYR A 117 13.60 19.45 1.80
N HIS A 118 13.74 20.73 2.20
CA HIS A 118 14.26 21.84 1.38
C HIS A 118 15.74 21.73 0.94
N LYS A 119 16.42 20.58 1.11
CA LYS A 119 17.75 20.41 0.51
C LYS A 119 17.58 20.23 -1.01
N PRO A 120 18.25 21.05 -1.84
CA PRO A 120 18.00 21.13 -3.27
C PRO A 120 18.28 19.77 -3.92
N LYS A 121 17.20 19.05 -4.25
CA LYS A 121 17.19 17.66 -4.71
C LYS A 121 17.78 16.73 -3.65
N CYS A 122 17.08 15.62 -3.38
CA CYS A 122 17.70 14.49 -2.70
C CYS A 122 18.90 14.05 -3.53
N GLU A 123 20.08 14.61 -3.25
CA GLU A 123 21.34 14.12 -3.76
C GLU A 123 21.39 12.61 -3.49
N PRO A 124 22.00 11.81 -4.37
CA PRO A 124 22.22 10.38 -4.14
C PRO A 124 22.93 10.07 -2.81
N SER A 125 23.53 11.10 -2.18
CA SER A 125 24.20 11.12 -0.88
C SER A 125 23.31 11.46 0.32
N SER A 126 21.99 11.65 0.15
CA SER A 126 21.08 11.90 1.28
C SER A 126 21.16 10.75 2.27
N ASN A 127 21.66 11.03 3.48
CA ASN A 127 21.88 10.00 4.50
C ASN A 127 20.53 9.40 4.93
N LEU A 128 20.27 8.16 4.53
CA LEU A 128 19.01 7.45 4.85
C LEU A 128 18.77 7.33 6.35
N GLY A 129 19.83 7.26 7.16
CA GLY A 129 19.73 7.25 8.62
C GLY A 129 19.22 8.57 9.16
N THR A 130 19.73 9.69 8.65
CA THR A 130 19.23 11.03 8.97
C THR A 130 17.75 11.17 8.59
N LEU A 131 17.39 10.80 7.35
CA LEU A 131 16.00 10.86 6.88
C LEU A 131 15.06 10.00 7.76
N LEU A 132 15.51 8.83 8.18
CA LEU A 132 14.72 7.96 9.05
C LEU A 132 14.51 8.58 10.44
N ILE A 133 15.55 9.16 11.04
CA ILE A 133 15.47 9.80 12.36
C ILE A 133 14.58 11.05 12.28
N GLU A 134 14.78 11.90 11.28
CA GLU A 134 13.98 13.12 11.08
C GLU A 134 12.52 12.82 10.72
N PHE A 135 12.24 11.71 10.02
CA PHE A 135 10.87 11.24 9.81
C PHE A 135 10.18 10.91 11.15
N PHE A 136 10.87 10.17 12.02
CA PHE A 136 10.34 9.84 13.35
C PHE A 136 10.21 11.08 14.24
N GLU A 137 11.13 12.03 14.13
CA GLU A 137 11.05 13.31 14.83
C GLU A 137 9.82 14.11 14.39
N LEU A 138 9.64 14.29 13.07
CA LEU A 138 8.52 15.04 12.53
C LEU A 138 7.20 14.41 12.96
N TYR A 139 6.96 13.14 12.64
CA TYR A 139 5.66 12.53 12.88
C TYR A 139 5.46 12.00 14.31
N GLY A 140 6.53 11.84 15.09
CA GLY A 140 6.44 11.48 16.50
C GLY A 140 6.29 12.67 17.44
N ILE A 141 6.89 13.82 17.10
CA ILE A 141 7.04 14.95 18.01
C ILE A 141 6.43 16.23 17.43
N ASN A 142 6.88 16.66 16.25
CA ASN A 142 6.67 18.03 15.78
C ASN A 142 5.39 18.24 14.97
N PHE A 143 4.84 17.21 14.34
CA PHE A 143 3.69 17.34 13.44
C PHE A 143 2.41 17.66 14.22
N ASN A 144 1.73 18.73 13.83
CA ASN A 144 0.49 19.17 14.46
C ASN A 144 -0.73 18.46 13.86
N TYR A 145 -1.00 17.26 14.36
CA TYR A 145 -2.14 16.43 13.96
C TYR A 145 -3.50 17.12 14.17
N GLU A 146 -3.63 18.03 15.13
CA GLU A 146 -4.90 18.70 15.41
C GLU A 146 -5.26 19.76 14.38
N LYS A 147 -4.25 20.46 13.84
CA LYS A 147 -4.46 21.66 13.03
C LYS A 147 -4.13 21.48 11.56
N VAL A 148 -3.38 20.46 11.17
CA VAL A 148 -2.79 20.36 9.83
C VAL A 148 -3.28 19.13 9.07
N SER A 149 -3.69 19.32 7.81
CA SER A 149 -3.90 18.28 6.80
C SER A 149 -2.76 18.26 5.79
N ILE A 150 -2.48 17.08 5.23
CA ILE A 150 -1.43 16.85 4.25
C ILE A 150 -2.02 16.78 2.84
N HIS A 151 -1.46 17.58 1.94
CA HIS A 151 -1.86 17.71 0.54
C HIS A 151 -0.64 17.55 -0.38
N PHE A 152 -0.87 17.11 -1.62
CA PHE A 152 0.20 16.73 -2.56
C PHE A 152 0.26 17.59 -3.83
N GLN A 153 -0.58 18.61 -3.92
CA GLN A 153 -0.58 19.57 -5.04
C GLN A 153 0.69 20.45 -4.99
N ASP A 154 1.16 20.88 -6.17
CA ASP A 154 2.30 21.82 -6.35
C ASP A 154 3.59 21.47 -5.59
N GLY A 155 3.89 20.18 -5.46
CA GLY A 155 5.09 19.72 -4.76
C GLY A 155 4.90 19.43 -3.28
N GLY A 156 3.66 19.49 -2.77
CA GLY A 156 3.29 19.14 -1.40
C GLY A 156 3.03 20.37 -0.53
N SER A 157 1.98 20.32 0.28
CA SER A 157 1.63 21.42 1.20
C SER A 157 0.95 20.92 2.46
N TYR A 158 1.11 21.72 3.52
CA TYR A 158 0.37 21.61 4.77
C TYR A 158 -0.71 22.67 4.79
N GLN A 159 -1.96 22.25 4.99
CA GLN A 159 -3.10 23.15 5.03
C GLN A 159 -3.82 23.09 6.39
N PRO A 160 -4.47 24.18 6.83
CA PRO A 160 -5.29 24.15 8.03
C PRO A 160 -6.47 23.18 7.86
N LYS A 161 -6.72 22.33 8.87
CA LYS A 161 -7.91 21.48 8.89
C LYS A 161 -9.18 22.33 9.00
N ALA A 162 -10.21 21.94 8.24
CA ALA A 162 -11.55 22.45 8.46
C ALA A 162 -12.03 22.09 9.89
N ARG A 163 -12.79 22.98 10.54
CA ARG A 163 -13.29 22.72 11.89
C ARG A 163 -14.22 21.50 11.87
N GLY A 164 -14.02 20.57 12.81
CA GLY A 164 -14.95 19.45 13.06
C GLY A 164 -14.73 18.17 12.24
N THR A 165 -13.56 17.96 11.60
CA THR A 165 -13.31 16.74 10.81
C THR A 165 -13.26 15.45 11.65
N GLY A 166 -13.06 15.53 12.96
CA GLY A 166 -13.05 14.39 13.88
C GLY A 166 -11.88 13.40 13.72
N THR A 167 -11.06 13.51 12.67
CA THR A 167 -9.91 12.63 12.41
C THR A 167 -8.61 13.24 12.92
N LEU A 168 -7.81 12.44 13.65
CA LEU A 168 -6.50 12.86 14.15
C LEU A 168 -5.49 13.07 13.02
N LEU A 169 -5.47 12.22 12.00
CA LEU A 169 -4.64 12.38 10.81
C LEU A 169 -5.54 12.59 9.58
N THR A 170 -5.19 13.56 8.73
CA THR A 170 -5.86 13.81 7.46
C THR A 170 -4.82 13.88 6.36
N VAL A 171 -4.94 12.99 5.38
CA VAL A 171 -4.04 12.89 4.23
C VAL A 171 -4.90 12.80 2.97
N GLU A 172 -4.83 13.82 2.11
CA GLU A 172 -5.57 13.81 0.85
C GLU A 172 -5.01 12.75 -0.10
N ASP A 173 -5.90 12.02 -0.77
CA ASP A 173 -5.52 11.11 -1.85
C ASP A 173 -5.16 11.88 -3.13
N PRO A 174 -3.90 11.85 -3.61
CA PRO A 174 -3.52 12.55 -4.84
C PRO A 174 -4.23 11.99 -6.08
N CYS A 175 -4.76 10.77 -6.01
CA CYS A 175 -5.49 10.13 -7.10
C CYS A 175 -7.01 10.27 -6.98
N ASN A 176 -7.53 10.84 -5.89
CA ASN A 176 -8.95 11.01 -5.66
C ASN A 176 -9.22 12.22 -4.73
N GLN A 177 -9.38 13.40 -5.33
CA GLN A 177 -9.55 14.65 -4.59
C GLN A 177 -10.71 14.58 -3.57
N GLY A 178 -10.48 15.09 -2.36
CA GLY A 178 -11.45 15.05 -1.27
C GLY A 178 -11.55 13.70 -0.53
N ASN A 179 -10.86 12.66 -0.98
CA ASN A 179 -10.74 11.41 -0.22
C ASN A 179 -9.62 11.51 0.83
N ASP A 180 -9.92 11.19 2.08
CA ASP A 180 -8.93 11.11 3.17
C ASP A 180 -8.46 9.66 3.33
N VAL A 181 -7.22 9.38 2.93
CA VAL A 181 -6.64 8.03 3.00
C VAL A 181 -6.33 7.58 4.43
N ALA A 182 -6.30 8.52 5.37
CA ALA A 182 -6.03 8.27 6.80
C ALA A 182 -7.31 8.12 7.62
N ARG A 183 -8.51 8.20 7.00
CA ARG A 183 -9.80 8.14 7.70
C ARG A 183 -9.95 6.91 8.62
N GLY A 184 -9.40 5.77 8.21
CA GLY A 184 -9.44 4.53 9.02
C GLY A 184 -8.36 4.42 10.09
N THR A 185 -7.44 5.39 10.19
CA THR A 185 -6.30 5.36 11.13
C THR A 185 -6.67 6.03 12.45
N TYR A 186 -7.58 5.41 13.21
CA TYR A 186 -8.04 5.95 14.51
C TYR A 186 -7.06 5.70 15.67
N LEU A 187 -6.09 4.78 15.52
CA LEU A 187 -4.99 4.56 16.49
C LEU A 187 -3.79 5.50 16.26
N MET A 188 -4.01 6.68 15.67
CA MET A 188 -2.95 7.64 15.39
C MET A 188 -2.15 8.04 16.64
N HIS A 189 -2.77 8.05 17.82
CA HIS A 189 -2.07 8.31 19.08
C HIS A 189 -0.99 7.25 19.38
N LEU A 190 -1.26 5.95 19.16
CA LEU A 190 -0.27 4.88 19.34
C LEU A 190 0.84 4.97 18.29
N LEU A 191 0.48 5.27 17.05
CA LEU A 191 1.44 5.51 15.97
C LEU A 191 2.40 6.66 16.32
N LYS A 192 1.88 7.79 16.79
CA LYS A 192 2.67 8.94 17.24
C LYS A 192 3.61 8.56 18.38
N MET A 193 3.11 7.91 19.44
CA MET A 193 3.93 7.46 20.56
C MET A 193 5.03 6.49 20.11
N SER A 194 4.70 5.58 19.19
CA SER A 194 5.66 4.64 18.63
C SER A 194 6.77 5.38 17.88
N PHE A 195 6.41 6.29 16.97
CA PHE A 195 7.39 7.11 16.23
C PHE A 195 8.26 7.95 17.16
N GLN A 196 7.66 8.57 18.17
CA GLN A 196 8.38 9.31 19.21
C GLN A 196 9.41 8.42 19.92
N ASN A 197 9.04 7.19 20.30
CA ASN A 197 9.98 6.26 20.93
C ASN A 197 11.14 5.89 19.97
N ALA A 198 10.84 5.60 18.70
CA ALA A 198 11.87 5.30 17.71
C ALA A 198 12.86 6.46 17.52
N PHE A 199 12.37 7.70 17.49
CA PHE A 199 13.24 8.88 17.45
C PHE A 199 14.20 8.90 18.64
N HIS A 200 13.69 8.81 19.87
CA HIS A 200 14.53 8.89 21.07
C HIS A 200 15.58 7.78 21.12
N VAL A 201 15.19 6.54 20.78
CA VAL A 201 16.10 5.39 20.77
C VAL A 201 17.24 5.59 19.77
N LEU A 202 16.91 5.95 18.52
CA LEU A 202 17.92 6.13 17.48
C LEU A 202 18.79 7.37 17.73
N HIS A 203 18.17 8.50 18.08
CA HIS A 203 18.88 9.75 18.34
C HIS A 203 19.87 9.60 19.50
N LYS A 204 19.46 8.97 20.59
CA LYS A 204 20.35 8.66 21.73
C LYS A 204 21.50 7.77 21.29
N ALA A 205 21.23 6.69 20.56
CA ALA A 205 22.27 5.76 20.11
C ALA A 205 23.31 6.44 19.20
N VAL A 206 22.87 7.30 18.28
CA VAL A 206 23.75 8.06 17.39
C VAL A 206 24.60 9.06 18.18
N THR A 207 23.97 9.82 19.08
CA THR A 207 24.67 10.81 19.92
C THR A 207 25.73 10.15 20.81
N ASP A 208 25.36 9.02 21.42
CA ASP A 208 26.25 8.26 22.29
C ASP A 208 27.43 7.64 21.50
N SER A 209 27.16 7.13 20.29
CA SER A 209 28.20 6.60 19.39
C SER A 209 29.21 7.67 19.01
N ALA A 210 28.73 8.87 18.67
CA ALA A 210 29.59 10.01 18.33
C ALA A 210 30.45 10.46 19.52
N ARG A 211 29.91 10.46 20.74
CA ARG A 211 30.64 10.84 21.95
C ARG A 211 31.68 9.80 22.39
N ARG A 212 31.34 8.51 22.33
CA ARG A 212 32.17 7.42 22.88
C ARG A 212 33.04 6.72 21.82
N GLN A 213 32.94 7.11 20.56
CA GLN A 213 33.56 6.42 19.41
C GLN A 213 33.25 4.90 19.38
N ARG A 214 32.09 4.50 19.91
CA ARG A 214 31.68 3.10 19.98
C ARG A 214 30.27 2.95 19.43
N SER A 215 30.17 2.27 18.27
CA SER A 215 28.91 2.04 17.59
C SER A 215 28.19 0.79 18.12
N PRO A 216 26.86 0.78 18.22
CA PRO A 216 26.12 -0.47 18.31
C PRO A 216 26.39 -1.34 17.07
N TYR A 217 26.16 -2.65 17.21
CA TYR A 217 26.29 -3.60 16.10
C TYR A 217 25.37 -3.23 14.93
N SER A 218 24.15 -2.77 15.23
CA SER A 218 23.21 -2.25 14.23
C SER A 218 22.24 -1.26 14.87
N PHE A 219 22.16 -0.05 14.32
CA PHE A 219 21.18 0.95 14.75
C PHE A 219 19.74 0.53 14.43
N LEU A 220 19.51 -0.14 13.29
CA LEU A 220 18.17 -0.60 12.92
C LEU A 220 17.65 -1.69 13.86
N GLN A 221 18.53 -2.52 14.42
CA GLN A 221 18.15 -3.55 15.39
C GLN A 221 17.53 -2.97 16.67
N LEU A 222 17.79 -1.70 16.96
CA LEU A 222 17.19 -1.02 18.12
C LEU A 222 15.69 -0.78 17.96
N ILE A 223 15.18 -0.73 16.72
CA ILE A 223 13.78 -0.41 16.42
C ILE A 223 13.05 -1.51 15.63
N LEU A 224 13.82 -2.39 14.97
CA LEU A 224 13.36 -3.54 14.20
C LEU A 224 13.97 -4.81 14.75
N LYS A 225 13.13 -5.80 15.00
CA LYS A 225 13.58 -7.17 15.28
C LYS A 225 13.67 -7.96 13.98
N VAL A 226 14.49 -9.00 13.93
CA VAL A 226 14.42 -9.98 12.83
C VAL A 226 14.12 -11.30 13.51
N ASP A 227 12.94 -11.84 13.22
CA ASP A 227 12.52 -13.13 13.76
C ASP A 227 13.10 -14.26 12.92
N ASP A 228 13.48 -15.35 13.56
CA ASP A 228 13.93 -16.57 12.89
C ASP A 228 12.85 -17.13 11.97
N GLU A 229 11.56 -16.93 12.28
CA GLU A 229 10.47 -17.31 11.39
C GLU A 229 10.56 -16.57 10.05
N ILE A 230 10.83 -15.26 10.08
CA ILE A 230 10.98 -14.45 8.86
C ILE A 230 12.19 -14.93 8.05
N LEU A 231 13.29 -15.30 8.72
CA LEU A 231 14.48 -15.84 8.06
C LEU A 231 14.19 -17.20 7.40
N ARG A 232 13.53 -18.12 8.12
CA ARG A 232 13.10 -19.42 7.58
C ARG A 232 12.19 -19.26 6.38
N GLU A 233 11.22 -18.34 6.44
CA GLU A 233 10.35 -18.07 5.29
C GLU A 233 11.11 -17.51 4.09
N ARG A 234 12.09 -16.63 4.31
CA ARG A 234 12.93 -16.09 3.23
C ARG A 234 13.77 -17.17 2.57
N GLU A 235 14.41 -18.02 3.37
CA GLU A 235 15.18 -19.16 2.85
C GLU A 235 14.30 -20.12 2.06
N TRP A 236 13.13 -20.48 2.62
CA TRP A 236 12.16 -21.32 1.94
C TRP A 236 11.75 -20.72 0.59
N ARG A 237 11.37 -19.43 0.55
CA ARG A 237 11.02 -18.75 -0.71
C ARG A 237 12.18 -18.80 -1.70
N SER A 238 13.41 -18.52 -1.27
CA SER A 238 14.57 -18.53 -2.14
C SER A 238 14.85 -19.91 -2.74
N ARG A 239 14.70 -20.99 -1.96
CA ARG A 239 14.90 -22.37 -2.42
C ARG A 239 13.77 -22.86 -3.32
N SER A 240 12.52 -22.54 -2.97
CA SER A 240 11.34 -23.01 -3.70
C SER A 240 10.99 -22.16 -4.92
N TYR A 241 11.52 -20.93 -5.03
CA TYR A 241 11.16 -19.99 -6.10
C TYR A 241 11.29 -20.60 -7.50
N HIS A 242 12.43 -21.22 -7.80
CA HIS A 242 12.67 -21.77 -9.14
C HIS A 242 11.68 -22.89 -9.46
N SER A 243 11.49 -23.84 -8.54
CA SER A 243 10.52 -24.94 -8.70
C SER A 243 9.09 -24.44 -8.89
N ILE A 244 8.66 -23.43 -8.12
CA ILE A 244 7.33 -22.82 -8.25
C ILE A 244 7.20 -22.07 -9.59
N MET A 245 8.22 -21.32 -10.01
CA MET A 245 8.17 -20.60 -11.30
C MET A 245 8.15 -21.58 -12.48
N SER A 246 8.91 -22.68 -12.41
CA SER A 246 8.89 -23.72 -13.43
C SER A 246 7.51 -24.37 -13.55
N SER A 247 6.87 -24.71 -12.44
CA SER A 247 5.51 -25.29 -12.46
C SER A 247 4.45 -24.33 -13.00
N LEU A 248 4.62 -23.02 -12.78
CA LEU A 248 3.75 -21.99 -13.35
C LEU A 248 4.03 -21.73 -14.84
N SER A 249 5.28 -21.83 -15.29
CA SER A 249 5.66 -21.64 -16.70
C SER A 249 5.15 -22.74 -17.64
N LEU A 250 4.85 -23.92 -17.10
CA LEU A 250 4.16 -24.99 -17.83
C LEU A 250 2.70 -24.61 -18.19
N PHE A 251 2.13 -23.58 -17.54
CA PHE A 251 0.86 -22.95 -17.91
C PHE A 251 1.08 -21.72 -18.81
N SER A 252 2.07 -21.77 -19.71
CA SER A 252 2.16 -20.82 -20.81
C SER A 252 0.77 -20.67 -21.46
N LEU A 253 0.31 -19.42 -21.55
CA LEU A 253 -0.89 -18.98 -22.29
C LEU A 253 -0.70 -19.15 -23.81
N SER A 254 -0.24 -20.32 -24.25
CA SER A 254 0.02 -20.67 -25.64
C SER A 254 -1.22 -21.19 -26.36
N ASP A 255 -2.42 -20.75 -25.97
CA ASP A 255 -3.62 -20.97 -26.77
C ASP A 255 -4.27 -19.61 -27.13
N PRO A 256 -3.90 -19.02 -28.29
CA PRO A 256 -4.47 -17.76 -28.78
C PRO A 256 -5.96 -17.85 -29.10
N THR A 257 -6.54 -19.06 -29.14
CA THR A 257 -7.93 -19.29 -29.54
C THR A 257 -8.96 -18.84 -28.50
N ILE A 258 -8.57 -18.62 -27.25
CA ILE A 258 -9.49 -18.18 -26.18
C ILE A 258 -9.90 -16.70 -26.35
N TYR A 259 -9.16 -15.91 -27.15
CA TYR A 259 -9.45 -14.48 -27.37
C TYR A 259 -10.34 -14.17 -28.59
N GLN A 260 -10.82 -15.19 -29.32
CA GLN A 260 -11.70 -15.00 -30.48
C GLN A 260 -12.99 -15.82 -30.38
N SER A 261 -13.89 -15.43 -29.47
CA SER A 261 -15.32 -15.75 -29.61
C SER A 261 -16.19 -14.83 -28.75
N SER A 262 -16.33 -13.56 -29.17
CA SER A 262 -17.53 -12.74 -28.89
C SER A 262 -17.51 -11.39 -29.61
N SER A 263 -17.07 -11.37 -30.87
CA SER A 263 -17.21 -10.21 -31.76
C SER A 263 -17.85 -10.63 -33.08
N SER A 264 -19.10 -11.08 -33.01
CA SER A 264 -19.99 -11.16 -34.19
C SER A 264 -21.45 -11.37 -33.75
N ALA A 265 -22.10 -10.30 -33.29
CA ALA A 265 -23.55 -10.15 -33.35
C ALA A 265 -23.95 -8.69 -33.05
N THR A 266 -23.46 -7.74 -33.85
CA THR A 266 -24.08 -6.41 -33.95
C THR A 266 -25.11 -6.43 -35.08
N SER A 267 -26.32 -6.89 -34.76
CA SER A 267 -27.51 -6.50 -35.50
C SER A 267 -28.08 -5.25 -34.85
N SER A 268 -27.91 -4.11 -35.53
CA SER A 268 -28.43 -2.80 -35.12
C SER A 268 -29.96 -2.81 -35.03
N PRO A 269 -30.59 -2.41 -33.91
CA PRO A 269 -32.01 -2.09 -33.91
C PRO A 269 -32.21 -0.64 -34.38
N ASN A 270 -32.89 -0.48 -35.50
CA ASN A 270 -33.42 0.77 -36.01
C ASN A 270 -34.34 1.45 -34.97
N TYR A 271 -33.94 2.62 -34.46
CA TYR A 271 -34.83 3.48 -33.67
C TYR A 271 -35.79 4.23 -34.60
N SER A 272 -37.03 3.71 -34.71
CA SER A 272 -38.15 4.46 -35.26
C SER A 272 -38.72 5.41 -34.20
N LYS A 273 -38.64 6.72 -34.46
CA LYS A 273 -39.32 7.77 -33.71
C LYS A 273 -40.84 7.56 -33.80
N LYS A 274 -41.51 7.28 -32.68
CA LYS A 274 -42.96 7.48 -32.55
C LYS A 274 -43.27 8.63 -31.58
N LYS A 275 -43.79 9.70 -32.18
CA LYS A 275 -44.60 10.78 -31.60
C LYS A 275 -45.70 10.26 -30.66
N LYS A 276 -45.89 10.97 -29.55
CA LYS A 276 -47.15 11.27 -28.83
C LYS A 276 -46.85 12.60 -28.08
N MET A 277 -47.50 13.77 -28.21
CA MET A 277 -48.92 14.15 -28.33
C MET A 277 -49.77 13.27 -27.40
N ARG A 278 -50.19 13.72 -26.22
CA ARG A 278 -50.66 15.03 -25.74
C ARG A 278 -50.05 15.35 -24.39
#